data_AF-A0A3E0NMN1-F1
#
_entry.id   AF-A0A3E0NMN1-F1
#
_cell.length_a   1.000
_cell.length_b   1.000
_cell.length_c   1.000
_cell.angle_alpha   90.00
_cell.angle_beta   90.00
_cell.angle_gamma   90.00
#
_symmetry.space_group_name_H-M   'P 1'
#
loop_
_entity.id
_entity.type
_entity.pdbx_description
1 polymer ?
#
loop_
_entity_poly.entity_id
_entity_poly.type
_entity_poly.pdbx_seq_one_letter_code
_entity_poly.pdbx_strand_id
1 'polypeptide(L)'
;MDNGAGCPSLGSALAQLEGMPVGEALEDLLANAPFGLYVDEPTRGCIYANETLLGIFGVDWNDFAGFGWARFVLPEDAERLQTAIAEYEEERSVISVRYRVRVESEVRWVHAHVEALLGDGGRHVGSLGVVRDVTQEENRRQNALEAQKLEAIGQLSARLAHDFNNLLTVMITGVDLITPEVGSDNGREQIAAISTAFAQARHLTGQLLTLSRARLTPLQATPLDRELGELWRLLTSTAGEAMTVDLHLGAAGSHVALGSTQLAQVAINLVSNARDAMQGQGRIAVRTYRPEPARARLEIEDTGTGMGPEQLERATEPFFTTKEVGRGSGLGLTTVRELVDMAGGHLEIDSAPGRGCTVRIDLPEVGSDVYVEKRREATTALAGSGVVLLVEDNDALRQSVGYALALAGYSVVAAANLAQGRAHLHRHRELAALVCDVLLPDGSGTELVAEARARQPELPIVTVSGFAGEDEGAATRQDRRSAFVAKPFRPREILEAILRLQ
;
A
#
# COMPACT_ATOMS: atom_id res chain seq x y z
N MET A 1 33.93 46.66 23.03
CA MET A 1 32.78 47.37 23.62
C MET A 1 31.66 46.35 23.64
N ASP A 2 31.55 45.66 24.77
CA ASP A 2 30.62 44.56 24.98
C ASP A 2 29.34 45.18 25.54
N ASN A 3 28.32 45.37 24.70
CA ASN A 3 27.03 45.89 25.13
C ASN A 3 26.21 44.75 25.77
N GLY A 4 26.69 44.30 26.94
CA GLY A 4 26.04 43.30 27.78
C GLY A 4 24.87 43.89 28.55
N ALA A 5 23.78 44.23 27.87
CA ALA A 5 22.49 44.37 28.53
C ALA A 5 21.92 42.95 28.70
N GLY A 6 22.17 42.33 29.85
CA GLY A 6 21.56 41.04 30.20
C GLY A 6 20.04 41.12 30.18
N CYS A 7 19.37 40.02 29.85
CA CYS A 7 17.91 39.94 29.86
C CYS A 7 17.39 40.40 31.25
N PRO A 8 16.50 41.42 31.31
CA PRO A 8 15.97 41.89 32.59
C PRO A 8 15.22 40.76 33.31
N SER A 9 15.22 40.78 34.64
CA SER A 9 14.45 39.80 35.40
C SER A 9 12.96 39.94 35.08
N LEU A 10 12.21 38.84 35.12
CA LEU A 10 10.77 38.85 34.84
C LEU A 10 10.05 39.91 35.68
N GLY A 11 10.33 40.00 36.99
CA GLY A 11 9.74 41.03 37.86
C GLY A 11 10.05 42.46 37.43
N SER A 12 11.26 42.74 36.93
CA SER A 12 11.63 44.07 36.42
C SER A 12 10.99 44.39 35.06
N ALA A 13 10.68 43.37 34.25
CA ALA A 13 9.95 43.53 32.99
C ALA A 13 8.45 43.75 33.26
N LEU A 14 7.87 42.99 34.19
CA LEU A 14 6.47 43.14 34.59
C LEU A 14 6.21 44.49 35.26
N ALA A 15 7.17 45.03 36.02
CA ALA A 15 7.06 46.36 36.62
C ALA A 15 6.99 47.51 35.59
N GLN A 16 7.30 47.24 34.31
CA GLN A 16 7.19 48.22 33.22
C GLN A 16 5.79 48.24 32.57
N LEU A 17 4.92 47.27 32.89
CA LEU A 17 3.54 47.25 32.40
C LEU A 17 2.72 48.29 33.18
N GLU A 18 2.33 49.37 32.50
CA GLU A 18 1.52 50.43 33.11
C GLU A 18 0.12 49.91 33.48
N GLY A 19 -0.31 50.17 34.72
CA GLY A 19 -1.68 49.89 35.17
C GLY A 19 -1.93 48.51 35.78
N MET A 20 -0.89 47.67 35.99
CA MET A 20 -1.02 46.35 36.60
C MET A 20 0.07 46.09 37.65
N PRO A 21 -0.26 45.78 38.91
CA PRO A 21 0.70 45.33 39.90
C PRO A 21 1.46 44.08 39.42
N VAL A 22 2.76 44.00 39.71
CA VAL A 22 3.61 42.85 39.30
C VAL A 22 3.06 41.50 39.76
N GLY A 23 2.43 41.46 40.95
CA GLY A 23 1.78 40.24 41.46
C GLY A 23 0.61 39.79 40.59
N GLU A 24 -0.29 40.71 40.25
CA GLU A 24 -1.44 40.43 39.36
C GLU A 24 -0.97 40.04 37.95
N ALA A 25 0.04 40.73 37.42
CA ALA A 25 0.61 40.40 36.10
C ALA A 25 1.26 39.00 36.07
N LEU A 26 1.90 38.60 37.17
CA LEU A 26 2.49 37.26 37.29
C LEU A 26 1.41 36.18 37.41
N GLU A 27 0.38 36.40 38.23
CA GLU A 27 -0.75 35.49 38.35
C GLU A 27 -1.45 35.28 37.01
N ASP A 28 -1.71 36.36 36.27
CA ASP A 28 -2.36 36.29 34.95
C ASP A 28 -1.50 35.54 33.92
N LEU A 29 -0.17 35.74 33.92
CA LEU A 29 0.74 35.00 33.06
C LEU A 29 0.80 33.50 33.37
N LEU A 30 0.77 33.13 34.65
CA LEU A 30 0.81 31.74 35.08
C LEU A 30 -0.53 31.04 34.81
N ALA A 31 -1.65 31.75 34.99
CA ALA A 31 -2.98 31.26 34.70
C ALA A 31 -3.17 30.96 33.20
N ASN A 32 -2.70 31.87 32.33
CA ASN A 32 -2.87 31.77 30.87
C ASN A 32 -1.70 31.07 30.14
N ALA A 33 -0.78 30.42 30.86
CA ALA A 33 0.33 29.73 30.23
C ALA A 33 -0.18 28.61 29.28
N PRO A 34 0.41 28.44 28.08
CA PRO A 34 -0.03 27.46 27.09
C PRO A 34 0.37 26.01 27.45
N PHE A 35 0.78 25.78 28.70
CA PHE A 35 1.14 24.50 29.27
C PHE A 35 0.54 24.41 30.67
N GLY A 36 0.27 23.18 31.10
CA GLY A 36 -0.16 22.92 32.46
C GLY A 36 0.97 23.25 33.42
N LEU A 37 0.67 24.01 34.46
CA LEU A 37 1.63 24.38 35.51
C LEU A 37 1.07 23.94 36.85
N TYR A 38 1.91 23.34 37.69
CA TYR A 38 1.57 23.08 39.08
C TYR A 38 2.72 23.38 40.03
N VAL A 39 2.37 23.63 41.29
CA VAL A 39 3.32 23.71 42.39
C VAL A 39 2.96 22.67 43.42
N ASP A 40 3.95 21.84 43.78
CA ASP A 40 3.83 20.85 44.83
C ASP A 40 4.55 21.32 46.09
N GLU A 41 3.97 21.00 47.25
CA GLU A 41 4.67 20.97 48.52
C GLU A 41 4.92 19.52 48.94
N PRO A 42 6.12 19.13 49.45
CA PRO A 42 6.47 17.73 49.69
C PRO A 42 5.49 16.95 50.58
N THR A 43 4.80 17.61 51.51
CA THR A 43 3.88 16.96 52.46
C THR A 43 2.42 17.09 52.07
N ARG A 44 2.02 18.17 51.39
CA ARG A 44 0.62 18.40 50.98
C ARG A 44 0.31 17.97 49.55
N GLY A 45 1.32 17.69 48.73
CA GLY A 45 1.17 17.42 47.29
C GLY A 45 0.91 18.72 46.51
N CYS A 46 0.14 18.63 45.43
CA CYS A 46 -0.20 19.77 44.58
C CYS A 46 -1.02 20.83 45.34
N ILE A 47 -0.44 22.02 45.48
CA ILE A 47 -1.03 23.18 46.16
C ILE A 47 -1.45 24.29 45.19
N TYR A 48 -1.06 24.20 43.92
CA TYR A 48 -1.52 25.07 42.85
C TYR A 48 -1.52 24.32 41.52
N ALA A 49 -2.53 24.56 40.69
CA ALA A 49 -2.59 24.16 39.29
C ALA A 49 -3.26 25.27 38.47
N ASN A 50 -2.74 25.59 37.29
CA ASN A 50 -3.41 26.51 36.38
C ASN A 50 -4.55 25.83 35.60
N GLU A 51 -5.41 26.64 34.95
CA GLU A 51 -6.57 26.13 34.21
C GLU A 51 -6.17 25.19 33.07
N THR A 52 -5.04 25.46 32.38
CA THR A 52 -4.51 24.59 31.34
C THR A 52 -4.24 23.18 31.85
N LEU A 53 -3.66 23.03 33.06
CA LEU A 53 -3.41 21.72 33.65
C LEU A 53 -4.70 20.99 34.00
N LEU A 54 -5.64 21.69 34.64
CA LEU A 54 -6.94 21.14 34.99
C LEU A 54 -7.71 20.68 33.73
N GLY A 55 -7.60 21.44 32.63
CA GLY A 55 -8.16 21.07 31.32
C GLY A 55 -7.53 19.82 30.69
N ILE A 56 -6.21 19.62 30.85
CA ILE A 56 -5.52 18.39 30.39
C ILE A 56 -6.09 17.16 31.11
N PHE A 57 -6.39 17.27 32.40
CA PHE A 57 -6.95 16.18 33.21
C PHE A 57 -8.48 16.13 33.24
N GLY A 58 -9.16 17.14 32.69
CA GLY A 58 -10.62 17.21 32.61
C GLY A 58 -11.32 17.28 33.97
N VAL A 59 -10.68 17.86 34.99
CA VAL A 59 -11.21 17.88 36.38
C VAL A 59 -11.12 19.25 37.02
N ASP A 60 -11.85 19.44 38.11
CA ASP A 60 -11.74 20.63 38.93
C ASP A 60 -10.54 20.56 39.91
N TRP A 61 -10.26 21.70 40.56
CA TRP A 61 -9.18 21.80 41.53
C TRP A 61 -9.33 20.86 42.73
N ASN A 62 -10.55 20.69 43.26
CA ASN A 62 -10.76 19.87 44.46
C ASN A 62 -10.45 18.41 44.20
N ASP A 63 -10.69 17.98 42.96
CA ASP A 63 -10.41 16.64 42.46
C ASP A 63 -8.94 16.41 42.07
N PHE A 64 -8.22 17.49 41.74
CA PHE A 64 -6.80 17.43 41.34
C PHE A 64 -5.82 17.63 42.49
N ALA A 65 -6.19 18.44 43.50
CA ALA A 65 -5.33 18.90 44.57
C ALA A 65 -4.65 17.76 45.36
N GLY A 66 -3.51 18.08 45.97
CA GLY A 66 -2.68 17.13 46.68
C GLY A 66 -2.15 16.04 45.77
N PHE A 67 -2.54 14.79 46.02
CA PHE A 67 -2.13 13.62 45.23
C PHE A 67 -3.25 13.13 44.29
N GLY A 68 -4.31 13.93 44.09
CA GLY A 68 -5.48 13.56 43.29
C GLY A 68 -5.16 13.20 41.84
N TRP A 69 -4.11 13.80 41.27
CA TRP A 69 -3.65 13.55 39.90
C TRP A 69 -3.18 12.10 39.66
N ALA A 70 -2.69 11.39 40.69
CA ALA A 70 -2.12 10.04 40.53
C ALA A 70 -3.16 9.00 40.08
N ARG A 71 -4.45 9.22 40.39
CA ARG A 71 -5.55 8.29 40.02
C ARG A 71 -5.81 8.21 38.51
N PHE A 72 -5.36 9.20 37.74
CA PHE A 72 -5.53 9.23 36.30
C PHE A 72 -4.44 8.46 35.57
N VAL A 73 -3.30 8.19 36.22
CA VAL A 73 -2.17 7.48 35.60
C VAL A 73 -2.58 6.04 35.29
N LEU A 74 -2.25 5.59 34.08
CA LEU A 74 -2.50 4.21 33.68
C LEU A 74 -1.66 3.23 34.53
N PRO A 75 -2.20 2.09 34.96
CA PRO A 75 -1.48 1.12 35.79
C PRO A 75 -0.13 0.68 35.19
N GLU A 76 -0.05 0.59 33.86
CA GLU A 76 1.16 0.19 33.14
C GLU A 76 2.29 1.23 33.20
N ASP A 77 1.96 2.50 33.45
CA ASP A 77 2.95 3.58 33.57
C ASP A 77 3.26 3.94 35.04
N ALA A 78 2.50 3.40 36.00
CA ALA A 78 2.62 3.74 37.42
C ALA A 78 3.98 3.37 38.02
N GLU A 79 4.50 2.17 37.72
CA GLU A 79 5.79 1.70 38.25
C GLU A 79 6.95 2.59 37.74
N ARG A 80 6.96 2.90 36.43
CA ARG A 80 7.98 3.78 35.84
C ARG A 80 7.93 5.18 36.45
N LEU A 81 6.73 5.71 36.65
CA LEU A 81 6.54 7.03 37.22
C LEU A 81 6.98 7.07 38.69
N GLN A 82 6.66 6.03 39.47
CA GLN A 82 7.07 5.92 40.86
C GLN A 82 8.60 5.88 41.00
N THR A 83 9.30 5.16 40.13
CA THR A 83 10.78 5.17 40.10
C THR A 83 11.33 6.56 39.82
N ALA A 84 10.79 7.27 38.82
CA ALA A 84 11.23 8.63 38.50
C ALA A 84 10.97 9.63 39.64
N ILE A 85 9.88 9.46 40.39
CA ILE A 85 9.58 10.28 41.57
C ILE A 85 10.57 9.97 42.72
N ALA A 86 10.88 8.69 42.95
CA ALA A 86 11.84 8.31 43.99
C ALA A 86 13.25 8.86 43.71
N GLU A 87 13.71 8.77 42.45
CA GLU A 87 15.00 9.35 42.02
C GLU A 87 15.04 10.87 42.23
N TYR A 88 13.93 11.56 41.97
CA TYR A 88 13.80 12.99 42.23
C TYR A 88 13.88 13.33 43.72
N GLU A 89 13.22 12.56 44.58
CA GLU A 89 13.26 12.79 46.02
C GLU A 89 14.67 12.60 46.60
N GLU A 90 15.44 11.66 46.06
CA GLU A 90 16.80 11.35 46.50
C GLU A 90 17.85 12.33 45.93
N GLU A 91 17.84 12.55 44.62
CA GLU A 91 18.89 13.30 43.92
C GLU A 91 18.53 14.78 43.67
N ARG A 92 17.26 15.15 43.85
CA ARG A 92 16.72 16.48 43.50
C ARG A 92 17.03 16.88 42.06
N SER A 93 17.06 15.87 41.19
CA SER A 93 17.32 16.00 39.76
C SER A 93 16.10 16.56 39.03
N VAL A 94 16.21 16.79 37.73
CA VAL A 94 15.08 17.24 36.90
C VAL A 94 14.31 16.00 36.44
N ILE A 95 13.03 15.88 36.80
CA ILE A 95 12.18 14.83 36.21
C ILE A 95 11.79 15.29 34.82
N SER A 96 11.98 14.45 33.80
CA SER A 96 11.36 14.65 32.49
C SER A 96 10.80 13.31 32.01
N VAL A 97 9.50 13.10 32.24
CA VAL A 97 8.86 11.79 32.05
C VAL A 97 7.59 11.90 31.21
N ARG A 98 7.45 10.98 30.26
CA ARG A 98 6.20 10.80 29.52
C ARG A 98 5.42 9.63 30.09
N TYR A 99 4.13 9.83 30.28
CA TYR A 99 3.23 8.79 30.78
C TYR A 99 1.82 9.03 30.24
N ARG A 100 0.98 8.01 30.35
CA ARG A 100 -0.42 8.10 29.94
C ARG A 100 -1.32 8.37 31.12
N VAL A 101 -2.31 9.21 30.88
CA VAL A 101 -3.41 9.46 31.79
C VAL A 101 -4.72 9.08 31.12
N ARG A 102 -5.65 8.54 31.88
CA ARG A 102 -7.02 8.25 31.46
C ARG A 102 -7.93 9.34 31.97
N VAL A 103 -8.50 10.10 31.06
CA VAL A 103 -9.44 11.18 31.35
C VAL A 103 -10.77 10.76 30.73
N GLU A 104 -11.76 10.51 31.58
CA GLU A 104 -13.04 9.92 31.18
C GLU A 104 -12.86 8.61 30.38
N SER A 105 -13.18 8.63 29.09
CA SER A 105 -13.05 7.48 28.17
C SER A 105 -11.84 7.59 27.24
N GLU A 106 -11.04 8.65 27.35
CA GLU A 106 -9.90 8.95 26.48
C GLU A 106 -8.56 8.69 27.19
N VAL A 107 -7.56 8.25 26.42
CA VAL A 107 -6.17 8.13 26.91
C VAL A 107 -5.35 9.25 26.30
N ARG A 108 -4.71 10.07 27.15
CA ARG A 108 -3.83 11.17 26.75
C ARG A 108 -2.41 10.86 27.13
N TRP A 109 -1.47 11.20 26.26
CA TRP A 109 -0.04 11.23 26.58
C TRP A 109 0.31 12.59 27.16
N VAL A 110 0.93 12.57 28.33
CA VAL A 110 1.43 13.78 28.98
C VAL A 110 2.94 13.70 29.16
N HIS A 111 3.61 14.83 28.96
CA HIS A 111 5.02 15.01 29.27
C HIS A 111 5.12 15.95 30.47
N ALA A 112 5.51 15.40 31.62
CA ALA A 112 5.77 16.18 32.82
C ALA A 112 7.27 16.47 32.95
N HIS A 113 7.57 17.73 33.22
CA HIS A 113 8.89 18.23 33.56
C HIS A 113 8.84 18.89 34.93
N VAL A 114 9.63 18.42 35.89
CA VAL A 114 9.55 18.87 37.28
C VAL A 114 10.91 19.30 37.78
N GLU A 115 10.95 20.46 38.42
CA GLU A 115 12.16 21.02 39.02
C GLU A 115 11.92 21.37 40.50
N ALA A 116 12.96 21.19 41.31
CA ALA A 116 12.90 21.49 42.74
C ALA A 116 12.98 23.00 43.00
N LEU A 117 12.05 23.50 43.81
CA LEU A 117 12.12 24.84 44.39
C LEU A 117 12.94 24.78 45.68
N LEU A 118 14.04 25.52 45.70
CA LEU A 118 14.95 25.61 46.84
C LEU A 118 14.81 26.98 47.49
N GLY A 119 14.56 27.00 48.79
CA GLY A 119 14.57 28.21 49.61
C GLY A 119 15.97 28.54 50.15
N ASP A 120 16.03 29.52 51.04
CA ASP A 120 17.27 29.95 51.68
C ASP A 120 18.04 28.78 52.30
N GLY A 121 19.35 28.71 52.01
CA GLY A 121 20.23 27.64 52.49
C GLY A 121 20.10 26.30 51.76
N GLY A 122 19.43 26.25 50.60
CA GLY A 122 19.31 25.03 49.80
C GLY A 122 18.28 24.04 50.33
N ARG A 123 17.38 24.50 51.22
CA ARG A 123 16.27 23.69 51.74
C ARG A 123 15.23 23.52 50.64
N HIS A 124 14.81 22.28 50.37
CA HIS A 124 13.69 21.99 49.49
C HIS A 124 12.40 22.53 50.09
N VAL A 125 11.74 23.44 49.38
CA VAL A 125 10.48 24.09 49.82
C VAL A 125 9.28 23.70 48.96
N GLY A 126 9.51 23.08 47.81
CA GLY A 126 8.46 22.69 46.88
C GLY A 126 9.01 22.21 45.54
N SER A 127 8.13 21.95 44.59
CA SER A 127 8.49 21.59 43.22
C SER A 127 7.63 22.40 42.25
N LEU A 128 8.21 22.84 41.14
CA LEU A 128 7.49 23.44 40.03
C LEU A 128 7.43 22.42 38.90
N GLY A 129 6.22 22.04 38.51
CA GLY A 129 6.00 21.10 37.41
C GLY A 129 5.31 21.75 36.22
N VAL A 130 5.80 21.43 35.03
CA VAL A 130 5.18 21.76 33.75
C VAL A 130 4.69 20.49 33.10
N VAL A 131 3.44 20.44 32.68
CA VAL A 131 2.83 19.31 31.99
C VAL A 131 2.31 19.75 30.64
N ARG A 132 2.67 19.01 29.60
CA ARG A 132 2.16 19.21 28.24
C ARG A 132 1.41 17.99 27.77
N ASP A 133 0.26 18.19 27.15
CA ASP A 133 -0.40 17.16 26.36
C ASP A 133 0.38 16.96 25.05
N VAL A 134 0.97 15.77 24.91
CA VAL A 134 1.77 15.38 23.75
C VAL A 134 1.08 14.27 22.94
N THR A 135 -0.23 14.06 23.13
CA THR A 135 -1.00 13.00 22.48
C THR A 135 -0.93 13.10 20.96
N GLN A 136 -1.10 14.30 20.39
CA GLN A 136 -1.00 14.50 18.94
C GLN A 136 0.41 14.24 18.40
N GLU A 137 1.44 14.61 19.16
CA GLU A 137 2.83 14.40 18.76
C GLU A 137 3.16 12.90 18.75
N GLU A 138 2.74 12.18 19.79
CA GLU A 138 2.98 10.75 19.92
C GLU A 138 2.21 9.94 18.86
N ASN A 139 0.95 10.30 18.59
CA ASN A 139 0.17 9.69 17.51
C ASN A 139 0.84 9.92 16.14
N ARG A 140 1.33 11.13 15.86
CA ARG A 140 2.07 11.42 14.63
C ARG A 140 3.37 10.62 14.54
N ARG A 141 4.10 10.51 15.64
CA ARG A 141 5.36 9.73 15.72
C ARG A 141 5.11 8.25 15.44
N GLN A 142 4.07 7.68 16.05
CA GLN A 142 3.70 6.28 15.88
C GLN A 142 3.24 6.00 14.44
N ASN A 143 2.36 6.85 13.89
CA ASN A 143 1.91 6.73 12.51
C ASN A 143 3.07 6.84 11.50
N ALA A 144 4.04 7.73 11.76
CA ALA A 144 5.22 7.88 10.91
C ALA A 144 6.11 6.62 10.95
N LEU A 145 6.32 6.03 12.12
CA LEU A 145 7.08 4.78 12.27
C LEU A 145 6.40 3.61 11.58
N GLU A 146 5.07 3.50 11.71
CA GLU A 146 4.29 2.46 11.02
C GLU A 146 4.34 2.65 9.50
N ALA A 147 4.22 3.89 9.01
CA ALA A 147 4.36 4.20 7.59
C ALA A 147 5.76 3.85 7.06
N GLN A 148 6.84 4.17 7.80
CA GLN A 148 8.20 3.83 7.43
C GLN A 148 8.44 2.32 7.39
N LYS A 149 7.86 1.58 8.35
CA LYS A 149 7.91 0.12 8.38
C LYS A 149 7.19 -0.48 7.17
N LEU A 150 6.01 0.03 6.83
CA LEU A 150 5.26 -0.39 5.65
C LEU A 150 6.00 -0.07 4.35
N GLU A 151 6.65 1.09 4.25
CA GLU A 151 7.48 1.46 3.11
C GLU A 151 8.66 0.50 2.92
N ALA A 152 9.39 0.18 4.00
CA ALA A 152 10.50 -0.77 3.96
C ALA A 152 10.04 -2.18 3.57
N ILE A 153 8.91 -2.65 4.12
CA ILE A 153 8.29 -3.92 3.73
C ILE A 153 7.90 -3.88 2.25
N GLY A 154 7.28 -2.79 1.79
CA GLY A 154 6.88 -2.60 0.40
C GLY A 154 8.06 -2.66 -0.58
N GLN A 155 9.16 -1.96 -0.30
CA GLN A 155 10.37 -1.99 -1.14
C GLN A 155 10.98 -3.39 -1.22
N LEU A 156 11.05 -4.10 -0.09
CA LEU A 156 11.56 -5.47 -0.03
C LEU A 156 10.63 -6.43 -0.80
N SER A 157 9.32 -6.33 -0.60
CA SER A 157 8.31 -7.11 -1.29
C SER A 157 8.33 -6.87 -2.81
N ALA A 158 8.56 -5.64 -3.26
CA ALA A 158 8.68 -5.33 -4.68
C ALA A 158 9.88 -6.01 -5.33
N ARG A 159 11.04 -5.99 -4.66
CA ARG A 159 12.25 -6.67 -5.15
C ARG A 159 12.09 -8.19 -5.16
N LEU A 160 11.54 -8.76 -4.09
CA LEU A 160 11.26 -10.20 -4.02
C LEU A 160 10.26 -10.63 -5.10
N ALA A 161 9.18 -9.86 -5.28
CA ALA A 161 8.17 -10.17 -6.29
C ALA A 161 8.73 -10.07 -7.71
N HIS A 162 9.61 -9.12 -7.99
CA HIS A 162 10.35 -9.06 -9.26
C HIS A 162 11.13 -10.34 -9.52
N ASP A 163 11.90 -10.82 -8.54
CA ASP A 163 12.72 -12.03 -8.68
C ASP A 163 11.85 -13.28 -8.87
N PHE A 164 10.74 -13.39 -8.12
CA PHE A 164 9.77 -14.45 -8.33
C PHE A 164 9.09 -14.38 -9.69
N ASN A 165 8.72 -13.19 -10.16
CA ASN A 165 8.11 -13.02 -11.48
C ASN A 165 9.07 -13.42 -12.60
N ASN A 166 10.37 -13.16 -12.45
CA ASN A 166 11.38 -13.61 -13.40
C ASN A 166 11.45 -15.14 -13.47
N LEU A 167 11.47 -15.81 -12.31
CA LEU A 167 11.45 -17.28 -12.24
C LEU A 167 10.16 -17.85 -12.85
N LEU A 168 9.00 -17.25 -12.52
CA LEU A 168 7.71 -17.68 -13.08
C LEU A 168 7.65 -17.49 -14.60
N THR A 169 8.20 -16.40 -15.12
CA THR A 169 8.25 -16.17 -16.57
C THR A 169 9.03 -17.27 -17.26
N VAL A 170 10.22 -17.62 -16.75
CA VAL A 170 11.04 -18.71 -17.32
C VAL A 170 10.29 -20.04 -17.27
N MET A 171 9.65 -20.35 -16.15
CA MET A 171 8.96 -21.63 -16.01
C MET A 171 7.70 -21.74 -16.86
N ILE A 172 6.86 -20.70 -16.92
CA ILE A 172 5.69 -20.64 -17.83
C ILE A 172 6.14 -20.83 -19.27
N THR A 173 7.20 -20.13 -19.64
CA THR A 173 7.73 -20.15 -20.99
C THR A 173 8.28 -21.52 -21.38
N GLY A 174 9.01 -22.19 -20.48
CA GLY A 174 9.48 -23.56 -20.72
C GLY A 174 8.33 -24.55 -20.91
N VAL A 175 7.25 -24.40 -20.14
CA VAL A 175 6.04 -25.22 -20.30
C VAL A 175 5.35 -24.96 -21.63
N ASP A 176 5.18 -23.70 -22.01
CA ASP A 176 4.58 -23.32 -23.30
C ASP A 176 5.39 -23.86 -24.50
N LEU A 177 6.73 -23.97 -24.38
CA LEU A 177 7.60 -24.53 -25.41
C LEU A 177 7.53 -26.05 -25.52
N ILE A 178 7.35 -26.76 -24.41
CA ILE A 178 7.27 -28.23 -24.39
C ILE A 178 5.86 -28.72 -24.77
N THR A 179 4.84 -27.90 -24.53
CA THR A 179 3.42 -28.23 -24.82
C THR A 179 3.19 -28.78 -26.24
N PRO A 180 3.74 -28.20 -27.32
CA PRO A 180 3.57 -28.70 -28.68
C PRO A 180 4.32 -30.01 -28.96
N GLU A 181 5.38 -30.31 -28.21
CA GLU A 181 6.19 -31.53 -28.37
C GLU A 181 5.59 -32.75 -27.65
N VAL A 182 4.64 -32.52 -26.74
CA VAL A 182 4.01 -33.57 -25.95
C VAL A 182 2.80 -34.18 -26.67
N GLY A 183 3.01 -35.39 -27.19
CA GLY A 183 2.00 -36.14 -27.93
C GLY A 183 1.03 -36.97 -27.08
N SER A 184 1.29 -37.18 -25.79
CA SER A 184 0.43 -38.01 -24.92
C SER A 184 -0.60 -37.17 -24.16
N ASP A 185 -1.83 -37.68 -24.03
CA ASP A 185 -2.91 -36.99 -23.30
C ASP A 185 -2.55 -36.72 -21.84
N ASN A 186 -1.93 -37.70 -21.17
CA ASN A 186 -1.41 -37.55 -19.79
C ASN A 186 -0.33 -36.45 -19.70
N GLY A 187 0.53 -36.30 -20.71
CA GLY A 187 1.54 -35.25 -20.72
C GLY A 187 0.95 -33.85 -20.92
N ARG A 188 -0.10 -33.73 -21.74
CA ARG A 188 -0.85 -32.47 -21.91
C ARG A 188 -1.58 -32.06 -20.64
N GLU A 189 -2.15 -33.03 -19.93
CA GLU A 189 -2.84 -32.81 -18.65
C GLU A 189 -1.88 -32.35 -17.54
N GLN A 190 -0.68 -32.96 -17.44
CA GLN A 190 0.39 -32.53 -16.54
C GLN A 190 0.86 -31.10 -16.84
N ILE A 191 1.03 -30.76 -18.11
CA ILE A 191 1.41 -29.42 -18.57
C ILE A 191 0.34 -28.37 -18.23
N ALA A 192 -0.95 -28.73 -18.37
CA ALA A 192 -2.06 -27.86 -18.00
C ALA A 192 -2.10 -27.60 -16.47
N ALA A 193 -1.81 -28.64 -15.66
CA ALA A 193 -1.72 -28.51 -14.22
C ALA A 193 -0.55 -27.59 -13.79
N ILE A 194 0.63 -27.74 -14.39
CA ILE A 194 1.78 -26.88 -14.12
C ILE A 194 1.49 -25.43 -14.53
N SER A 195 0.85 -25.22 -15.69
CA SER A 195 0.44 -23.89 -16.15
C SER A 195 -0.53 -23.21 -15.18
N THR A 196 -1.45 -23.97 -14.60
CA THR A 196 -2.40 -23.49 -13.58
C THR A 196 -1.68 -23.10 -12.30
N ALA A 197 -0.73 -23.91 -11.84
CA ALA A 197 0.10 -23.60 -10.67
C ALA A 197 0.92 -22.30 -10.86
N PHE A 198 1.47 -22.07 -12.06
CA PHE A 198 2.16 -20.82 -12.35
C PHE A 198 1.23 -19.61 -12.43
N ALA A 199 0.02 -19.78 -12.96
CA ALA A 199 -0.98 -18.71 -12.94
C ALA A 199 -1.35 -18.30 -11.50
N GLN A 200 -1.46 -19.28 -10.59
CA GLN A 200 -1.69 -19.03 -9.16
C GLN A 200 -0.50 -18.36 -8.48
N ALA A 201 0.72 -18.83 -8.74
CA ALA A 201 1.93 -18.24 -8.18
C ALA A 201 2.13 -16.78 -8.65
N ARG A 202 1.80 -16.50 -9.92
CA ARG A 202 1.77 -15.14 -10.49
C ARG A 202 0.74 -14.25 -9.80
N HIS A 203 -0.42 -14.80 -9.47
CA HIS A 203 -1.45 -14.07 -8.74
C HIS A 203 -0.97 -13.69 -7.32
N LEU A 204 -0.36 -14.63 -6.58
CA LEU A 204 0.20 -14.40 -5.25
C LEU A 204 1.32 -13.34 -5.23
N THR A 205 2.19 -13.33 -6.24
CA THR A 205 3.22 -12.30 -6.38
C THR A 205 2.65 -10.93 -6.73
N GLY A 206 1.59 -10.88 -7.54
CA GLY A 206 0.84 -9.63 -7.80
C GLY A 206 0.22 -9.03 -6.55
N GLN A 207 -0.29 -9.86 -5.63
CA GLN A 207 -0.82 -9.41 -4.34
C GLN A 207 0.25 -8.73 -3.47
N LEU A 208 1.48 -9.28 -3.41
CA LEU A 208 2.62 -8.70 -2.72
C LEU A 208 3.02 -7.32 -3.28
N LEU A 209 2.95 -7.16 -4.61
CA LEU A 209 3.28 -5.90 -5.28
C LEU A 209 2.25 -4.80 -5.03
N THR A 210 0.97 -5.18 -4.85
CA THR A 210 -0.12 -4.21 -4.64
C THR A 210 0.01 -3.52 -3.28
N LEU A 211 0.40 -4.26 -2.25
CA LEU A 211 0.67 -3.72 -0.90
C LEU A 211 1.87 -2.76 -0.88
N SER A 212 2.84 -2.97 -1.77
CA SER A 212 3.99 -2.08 -1.94
C SER A 212 3.63 -0.76 -2.66
N ARG A 213 2.58 -0.78 -3.49
CA ARG A 213 2.30 0.26 -4.50
C ARG A 213 0.96 0.97 -4.33
N ALA A 214 0.33 0.92 -3.15
CA ALA A 214 -0.96 1.56 -2.85
C ALA A 214 -1.02 3.10 -3.05
N ARG A 215 -0.07 3.72 -3.77
CA ARG A 215 -0.06 5.18 -4.05
C ARG A 215 0.13 5.59 -5.51
N LEU A 216 0.42 4.71 -6.48
CA LEU A 216 0.89 5.15 -7.82
C LEU A 216 0.43 4.31 -9.02
N THR A 217 -0.85 3.93 -9.13
CA THR A 217 -1.38 3.41 -10.41
C THR A 217 -2.49 4.32 -10.93
N PRO A 218 -2.43 4.80 -12.19
CA PRO A 218 -3.50 5.61 -12.74
C PRO A 218 -4.77 4.76 -12.91
N LEU A 219 -5.90 5.30 -12.44
CA LEU A 219 -7.22 4.68 -12.56
C LEU A 219 -7.57 4.57 -14.05
N GLN A 220 -7.82 3.34 -14.52
CA GLN A 220 -8.25 3.07 -15.88
C GLN A 220 -9.74 2.77 -15.90
N ALA A 221 -10.45 3.26 -16.92
CA ALA A 221 -11.86 2.97 -17.14
C ALA A 221 -12.03 1.52 -17.63
N THR A 222 -12.68 0.67 -16.82
CA THR A 222 -12.91 -0.74 -17.17
C THR A 222 -14.40 -1.04 -17.28
N PRO A 223 -14.86 -1.68 -18.37
CA PRO A 223 -16.24 -2.14 -18.51
C PRO A 223 -16.50 -3.31 -17.55
N LEU A 224 -17.21 -3.04 -16.46
CA LEU A 224 -17.33 -3.93 -15.30
C LEU A 224 -17.86 -5.32 -15.68
N ASP A 225 -19.01 -5.37 -16.36
CA ASP A 225 -19.66 -6.63 -16.73
C ASP A 225 -18.84 -7.46 -17.72
N ARG A 226 -18.19 -6.79 -18.69
CA ARG A 226 -17.34 -7.45 -19.68
C ARG A 226 -16.14 -8.11 -19.02
N GLU A 227 -15.44 -7.37 -18.15
CA GLU A 227 -14.25 -7.89 -17.46
C GLU A 227 -14.61 -9.06 -16.54
N LEU A 228 -15.70 -8.95 -15.76
CA LEU A 228 -16.15 -10.05 -14.89
C LEU A 228 -16.61 -11.28 -15.69
N GLY A 229 -17.21 -11.07 -16.87
CA GLY A 229 -17.51 -12.15 -17.81
C GLY A 229 -16.25 -12.84 -18.34
N GLU A 230 -15.19 -12.10 -18.65
CA GLU A 230 -13.90 -12.66 -19.08
C GLU A 230 -13.18 -13.40 -17.94
N LEU A 231 -13.29 -12.89 -16.71
CA LEU A 231 -12.73 -13.50 -15.50
C LEU A 231 -13.50 -14.73 -15.02
N TRP A 232 -14.71 -14.97 -15.51
CA TRP A 232 -15.59 -16.03 -15.04
C TRP A 232 -14.89 -17.38 -14.83
N ARG A 233 -14.18 -17.87 -15.86
CA ARG A 233 -13.46 -19.15 -15.81
C ARG A 233 -12.39 -19.17 -14.72
N LEU A 234 -11.71 -18.05 -14.51
CA LEU A 234 -10.69 -17.91 -13.47
C LEU A 234 -11.33 -17.89 -12.08
N LEU A 235 -12.46 -17.21 -11.90
CA LEU A 235 -13.20 -17.18 -10.63
C LEU A 235 -13.72 -18.58 -10.27
N THR A 236 -14.30 -19.32 -11.23
CA THR A 236 -14.73 -20.70 -11.01
C THR A 236 -13.55 -21.61 -10.65
N SER A 237 -12.42 -21.48 -11.36
CA SER A 237 -11.20 -22.24 -11.05
C SER A 237 -10.63 -21.89 -9.67
N THR A 238 -10.71 -20.63 -9.25
CA THR A 238 -10.26 -20.18 -7.93
C THR A 238 -11.14 -20.73 -6.81
N ALA A 239 -12.46 -20.76 -7.01
CA ALA A 239 -13.41 -21.31 -6.05
C ALA A 239 -13.23 -22.83 -5.86
N GLY A 240 -12.91 -23.55 -6.95
CA GLY A 240 -12.69 -25.00 -6.95
C GLY A 240 -13.92 -25.78 -7.40
N GLU A 241 -13.70 -27.02 -7.85
CA GLU A 241 -14.72 -27.85 -8.53
C GLU A 241 -15.93 -28.21 -7.65
N ALA A 242 -15.76 -28.23 -6.32
CA ALA A 242 -16.82 -28.55 -5.37
C ALA A 242 -17.71 -27.34 -5.00
N MET A 243 -17.48 -26.18 -5.62
CA MET A 243 -18.24 -24.95 -5.38
C MET A 243 -19.13 -24.60 -6.57
N THR A 244 -20.33 -24.07 -6.28
CA THR A 244 -21.16 -23.43 -7.29
C THR A 244 -20.86 -21.94 -7.28
N VAL A 245 -20.31 -21.42 -8.37
CA VAL A 245 -20.22 -19.98 -8.60
C VAL A 245 -21.38 -19.61 -9.52
N ASP A 246 -22.11 -18.54 -9.20
CA ASP A 246 -23.14 -17.94 -10.06
C ASP A 246 -22.74 -16.52 -10.44
N LEU A 247 -22.96 -16.16 -11.71
CA LEU A 247 -22.69 -14.82 -12.23
C LEU A 247 -23.97 -14.16 -12.71
N HIS A 248 -24.29 -13.00 -12.15
CA HIS A 248 -25.44 -12.18 -12.54
C HIS A 248 -24.97 -10.77 -12.90
N LEU A 249 -24.87 -10.51 -14.21
CA LEU A 249 -24.42 -9.22 -14.74
C LEU A 249 -25.60 -8.27 -14.95
N GLY A 250 -25.59 -7.13 -14.27
CA GLY A 250 -26.66 -6.13 -14.28
C GLY A 250 -26.16 -4.68 -14.34
N ALA A 251 -24.88 -4.45 -14.66
CA ALA A 251 -24.26 -3.13 -14.81
C ALA A 251 -23.86 -2.87 -16.27
N ALA A 252 -24.72 -3.25 -17.21
CA ALA A 252 -24.45 -3.17 -18.64
C ALA A 252 -24.11 -1.73 -19.06
N GLY A 253 -22.95 -1.56 -19.71
CA GLY A 253 -22.45 -0.26 -20.17
C GLY A 253 -21.72 0.57 -19.11
N SER A 254 -21.72 0.16 -17.84
CA SER A 254 -20.97 0.86 -16.79
C SER A 254 -19.46 0.66 -16.95
N HIS A 255 -18.73 1.78 -16.92
CA HIS A 255 -17.27 1.79 -16.85
C HIS A 255 -16.84 2.30 -15.48
N VAL A 256 -16.03 1.52 -14.77
CA VAL A 256 -15.59 1.88 -13.42
C VAL A 256 -14.17 2.40 -13.43
N ALA A 257 -13.85 3.31 -12.50
CA ALA A 257 -12.51 3.85 -12.27
C ALA A 257 -11.56 2.83 -11.61
N LEU A 258 -11.54 1.58 -12.09
CA LEU A 258 -10.69 0.52 -11.56
C LEU A 258 -10.15 -0.26 -12.75
N GLY A 259 -8.83 -0.38 -12.89
CA GLY A 259 -8.22 -1.10 -14.02
C GLY A 259 -8.53 -2.60 -14.00
N SER A 260 -8.46 -3.26 -15.16
CA SER A 260 -8.77 -4.69 -15.31
C SER A 260 -8.00 -5.58 -14.32
N THR A 261 -6.69 -5.32 -14.13
CA THR A 261 -5.86 -6.10 -13.20
C THR A 261 -6.33 -5.94 -11.75
N GLN A 262 -6.65 -4.71 -11.34
CA GLN A 262 -7.15 -4.41 -10.00
C GLN A 262 -8.53 -5.00 -9.77
N LEU A 263 -9.42 -4.91 -10.77
CA LEU A 263 -10.75 -5.52 -10.71
C LEU A 263 -10.66 -7.05 -10.60
N ALA A 264 -9.78 -7.68 -11.37
CA ALA A 264 -9.50 -9.11 -11.27
C ALA A 264 -9.00 -9.49 -9.87
N GLN A 265 -8.10 -8.70 -9.31
CA GLN A 265 -7.56 -8.92 -7.98
C GLN A 265 -8.63 -8.78 -6.88
N VAL A 266 -9.49 -7.76 -6.96
CA VAL A 266 -10.64 -7.60 -6.05
C VAL A 266 -11.52 -8.84 -6.11
N ALA A 267 -11.93 -9.27 -7.31
CA ALA A 267 -12.82 -10.41 -7.48
C ALA A 267 -12.19 -11.72 -6.97
N ILE A 268 -10.92 -11.98 -7.30
CA ILE A 268 -10.22 -13.21 -6.88
C ILE A 268 -10.03 -13.24 -5.35
N ASN A 269 -9.67 -12.11 -4.72
CA ASN A 269 -9.51 -12.03 -3.27
C ASN A 269 -10.81 -12.37 -2.55
N LEU A 270 -11.93 -11.81 -3.02
CA LEU A 270 -13.24 -12.06 -2.43
C LEU A 270 -13.70 -13.50 -2.65
N VAL A 271 -13.53 -14.04 -3.86
CA VAL A 271 -13.86 -15.45 -4.16
C VAL A 271 -13.00 -16.43 -3.34
N SER A 272 -11.70 -16.15 -3.18
CA SER A 272 -10.82 -16.98 -2.34
C SER A 272 -11.23 -16.92 -0.88
N ASN A 273 -11.59 -15.74 -0.37
CA ASN A 273 -12.07 -15.59 1.01
C ASN A 273 -13.37 -16.36 1.23
N ALA A 274 -14.31 -16.26 0.29
CA ALA A 274 -15.57 -17.00 0.31
C ALA A 274 -15.32 -18.52 0.33
N ARG A 275 -14.49 -19.03 -0.58
CA ARG A 275 -14.11 -20.46 -0.61
C ARG A 275 -13.57 -20.93 0.73
N ASP A 276 -12.65 -20.17 1.31
CA ASP A 276 -12.01 -20.56 2.56
C ASP A 276 -13.00 -20.54 3.74
N ALA A 277 -13.93 -19.58 3.78
CA ALA A 277 -15.04 -19.52 4.75
C ALA A 277 -16.03 -20.69 4.61
N MET A 278 -16.02 -21.36 3.46
CA MET A 278 -16.86 -22.50 3.12
C MET A 278 -16.11 -23.84 3.14
N GLN A 279 -14.81 -23.84 3.50
CA GLN A 279 -13.95 -25.03 3.43
C GLN A 279 -13.99 -25.72 2.05
N GLY A 280 -14.19 -24.94 0.98
CA GLY A 280 -14.27 -25.43 -0.40
C GLY A 280 -15.60 -26.05 -0.83
N GLN A 281 -16.69 -25.89 -0.06
CA GLN A 281 -18.03 -26.39 -0.42
C GLN A 281 -19.12 -25.34 -0.20
N GLY A 282 -19.94 -25.08 -1.22
CA GLY A 282 -21.07 -24.15 -1.08
C GLY A 282 -21.32 -23.32 -2.33
N ARG A 283 -21.92 -22.14 -2.15
CA ARG A 283 -22.34 -21.25 -3.22
C ARG A 283 -21.72 -19.87 -3.08
N ILE A 284 -21.18 -19.35 -4.18
CA ILE A 284 -20.73 -17.96 -4.33
C ILE A 284 -21.59 -17.31 -5.40
N ALA A 285 -22.21 -16.18 -5.10
CA ALA A 285 -22.91 -15.37 -6.08
C ALA A 285 -22.14 -14.07 -6.33
N VAL A 286 -21.80 -13.82 -7.60
CA VAL A 286 -21.17 -12.59 -8.06
C VAL A 286 -22.22 -11.80 -8.84
N ARG A 287 -22.52 -10.59 -8.39
CA ARG A 287 -23.57 -9.75 -8.98
C ARG A 287 -23.06 -8.35 -9.27
N THR A 288 -23.54 -7.77 -10.35
CA THR A 288 -23.31 -6.37 -10.66
C THR A 288 -24.61 -5.61 -10.79
N TYR A 289 -24.59 -4.35 -10.34
CA TYR A 289 -25.75 -3.46 -10.38
C TYR A 289 -25.33 -2.07 -10.81
N ARG A 290 -26.29 -1.33 -11.35
CA ARG A 290 -26.18 0.13 -11.52
C ARG A 290 -27.22 0.82 -10.64
N PRO A 291 -26.91 1.02 -9.33
CA PRO A 291 -27.87 1.61 -8.40
C PRO A 291 -28.18 3.07 -8.75
N GLU A 292 -27.20 3.79 -9.30
CA GLU A 292 -27.32 5.20 -9.66
C GLU A 292 -26.60 5.49 -10.98
N PRO A 293 -26.94 6.58 -11.71
CA PRO A 293 -26.31 6.90 -12.99
C PRO A 293 -24.79 7.14 -12.94
N ALA A 294 -24.26 7.45 -11.76
CA ALA A 294 -22.85 7.81 -11.53
C ALA A 294 -22.06 6.72 -10.76
N ARG A 295 -22.67 5.57 -10.46
CA ARG A 295 -22.05 4.50 -9.69
C ARG A 295 -22.42 3.13 -10.22
N ALA A 296 -21.45 2.22 -10.21
CA ALA A 296 -21.67 0.80 -10.42
C ALA A 296 -21.30 0.03 -9.16
N ARG A 297 -22.03 -1.03 -8.87
CA ARG A 297 -21.84 -1.89 -7.71
C ARG A 297 -21.42 -3.28 -8.12
N LEU A 298 -20.38 -3.80 -7.47
CA LEU A 298 -20.02 -5.22 -7.45
C LEU A 298 -20.41 -5.80 -6.09
N GLU A 299 -21.17 -6.88 -6.10
CA GLU A 299 -21.56 -7.63 -4.92
C GLU A 299 -21.04 -9.07 -5.04
N ILE A 300 -20.40 -9.56 -3.97
CA ILE A 300 -20.00 -10.97 -3.85
C ILE A 300 -20.59 -11.50 -2.54
N GLU A 301 -21.48 -12.49 -2.68
CA GLU A 301 -22.16 -13.15 -1.57
C GLU A 301 -21.66 -14.60 -1.46
N ASP A 302 -21.38 -15.02 -0.23
CA ASP A 302 -21.07 -16.40 0.10
C ASP A 302 -21.97 -16.96 1.20
N THR A 303 -22.13 -18.29 1.20
CA THR A 303 -22.91 -19.02 2.21
C THR A 303 -22.02 -19.68 3.27
N GLY A 304 -20.87 -19.08 3.57
CA GLY A 304 -19.88 -19.62 4.50
C GLY A 304 -20.22 -19.42 5.98
N THR A 305 -19.23 -19.59 6.84
CA THR A 305 -19.39 -19.47 8.31
C THR A 305 -19.72 -18.06 8.78
N GLY A 306 -19.49 -17.03 7.96
CA GLY A 306 -19.63 -15.63 8.34
C GLY A 306 -18.64 -15.17 9.42
N MET A 307 -18.76 -13.91 9.83
CA MET A 307 -17.91 -13.23 10.81
C MET A 307 -18.74 -12.72 11.99
N GLY A 308 -18.21 -12.80 13.21
CA GLY A 308 -18.77 -12.11 14.38
C GLY A 308 -18.41 -10.61 14.41
N PRO A 309 -19.03 -9.80 15.30
CA PRO A 309 -18.83 -8.35 15.36
C PRO A 309 -17.35 -7.94 15.54
N GLU A 310 -16.64 -8.60 16.45
CA GLU A 310 -15.21 -8.34 16.71
C GLU A 310 -14.31 -8.71 15.51
N GLN A 311 -14.69 -9.73 14.74
CA GLN A 311 -13.95 -10.15 13.54
C GLN A 311 -14.22 -9.20 12.38
N LEU A 312 -15.47 -8.71 12.26
CA LEU A 312 -15.89 -7.81 11.20
C LEU A 312 -15.22 -6.44 11.33
N GLU A 313 -15.13 -5.90 12.54
CA GLU A 313 -14.47 -4.61 12.83
C GLU A 313 -12.99 -4.62 12.43
N ARG A 314 -12.35 -5.78 12.57
CA ARG A 314 -10.93 -5.99 12.28
C ARG A 314 -10.66 -6.62 10.92
N ALA A 315 -11.69 -6.99 10.17
CA ALA A 315 -11.58 -7.78 8.94
C ALA A 315 -10.74 -7.11 7.85
N THR A 316 -10.67 -5.78 7.87
CA THR A 316 -9.89 -4.98 6.93
C THR A 316 -8.51 -4.58 7.47
N GLU A 317 -8.18 -4.89 8.73
CA GLU A 317 -6.85 -4.63 9.30
C GLU A 317 -5.77 -5.45 8.58
N PRO A 318 -4.61 -4.85 8.23
CA PRO A 318 -3.51 -5.58 7.62
C PRO A 318 -3.05 -6.77 8.48
N PHE A 319 -2.82 -7.92 7.85
CA PHE A 319 -2.37 -9.18 8.48
C PHE A 319 -3.37 -9.83 9.44
N PHE A 320 -4.58 -9.29 9.59
CA PHE A 320 -5.61 -9.92 10.39
C PHE A 320 -6.16 -11.16 9.69
N THR A 321 -6.09 -12.30 10.35
CA THR A 321 -6.64 -13.57 9.85
C THR A 321 -7.09 -14.43 11.01
N THR A 322 -8.26 -15.07 10.87
CA THR A 322 -8.78 -16.06 11.82
C THR A 322 -8.29 -17.49 11.49
N LYS A 323 -7.48 -17.64 10.44
CA LYS A 323 -6.93 -18.91 9.95
C LYS A 323 -5.62 -19.26 10.67
N GLU A 324 -5.30 -20.56 10.72
CA GLU A 324 -4.02 -21.06 11.24
C GLU A 324 -2.80 -20.39 10.57
N VAL A 325 -1.73 -20.24 11.33
CA VAL A 325 -0.46 -19.66 10.89
C VAL A 325 0.02 -20.39 9.63
N GLY A 326 0.12 -19.66 8.51
CA GLY A 326 0.56 -20.19 7.21
C GLY A 326 -0.56 -20.56 6.22
N ARG A 327 -1.85 -20.56 6.62
CA ARG A 327 -2.99 -20.83 5.73
C ARG A 327 -3.77 -19.58 5.30
N GLY A 328 -3.57 -18.45 5.95
CA GLY A 328 -4.16 -17.17 5.59
C GLY A 328 -3.12 -16.06 5.62
N SER A 329 -3.00 -15.31 4.54
CA SER A 329 -2.10 -14.15 4.50
C SER A 329 -2.60 -12.96 5.33
N GLY A 330 -3.91 -12.91 5.59
CA GLY A 330 -4.55 -11.76 6.25
C GLY A 330 -4.50 -10.47 5.42
N LEU A 331 -4.25 -10.58 4.11
CA LEU A 331 -4.05 -9.42 3.22
C LEU A 331 -5.19 -9.25 2.22
N GLY A 332 -6.05 -10.25 2.04
CA GLY A 332 -7.07 -10.26 0.98
C GLY A 332 -8.06 -9.10 1.07
N LEU A 333 -8.72 -8.94 2.23
CA LEU A 333 -9.71 -7.88 2.47
C LEU A 333 -9.08 -6.49 2.62
N THR A 334 -7.89 -6.40 3.22
CA THR A 334 -7.10 -5.16 3.27
C THR A 334 -6.76 -4.66 1.88
N THR A 335 -6.30 -5.54 0.99
CA THR A 335 -6.00 -5.18 -0.41
C THR A 335 -7.26 -4.73 -1.15
N VAL A 336 -8.41 -5.37 -0.91
CA VAL A 336 -9.68 -4.95 -1.51
C VAL A 336 -10.04 -3.54 -1.04
N ARG A 337 -9.95 -3.26 0.27
CA ARG A 337 -10.19 -1.92 0.83
C ARG A 337 -9.29 -0.87 0.19
N GLU A 338 -7.99 -1.10 0.12
CA GLU A 338 -7.03 -0.17 -0.49
C GLU A 338 -7.33 0.11 -1.96
N LEU A 339 -7.63 -0.92 -2.76
CA LEU A 339 -7.98 -0.77 -4.17
C LEU A 339 -9.27 0.02 -4.37
N VAL A 340 -10.27 -0.19 -3.51
CA VAL A 340 -11.56 0.51 -3.54
C VAL A 340 -11.38 1.97 -3.13
N ASP A 341 -10.62 2.24 -2.07
CA ASP A 341 -10.35 3.60 -1.59
C ASP A 341 -9.56 4.41 -2.63
N MET A 342 -8.55 3.80 -3.28
CA MET A 342 -7.81 4.43 -4.38
C MET A 342 -8.71 4.78 -5.57
N ALA A 343 -9.71 3.96 -5.86
CA ALA A 343 -10.68 4.22 -6.92
C ALA A 343 -11.76 5.25 -6.53
N GLY A 344 -11.70 5.83 -5.32
CA GLY A 344 -12.75 6.71 -4.79
C GLY A 344 -14.08 5.98 -4.57
N GLY A 345 -14.02 4.66 -4.37
CA GLY A 345 -15.17 3.80 -4.14
C GLY A 345 -15.55 3.69 -2.66
N HIS A 346 -16.50 2.81 -2.38
CA HIS A 346 -16.90 2.47 -1.01
C HIS A 346 -17.05 0.97 -0.85
N LEU A 347 -16.52 0.42 0.25
CA LEU A 347 -16.58 -1.00 0.60
C LEU A 347 -17.46 -1.19 1.84
N GLU A 348 -18.52 -1.97 1.68
CA GLU A 348 -19.44 -2.39 2.75
C GLU A 348 -19.39 -3.91 2.90
N ILE A 349 -19.38 -4.40 4.14
CA ILE A 349 -19.34 -5.84 4.46
C ILE A 349 -20.49 -6.13 5.42
N ASP A 350 -21.38 -7.02 5.01
CA ASP A 350 -22.49 -7.52 5.82
C ASP A 350 -22.26 -9.01 6.10
N SER A 351 -22.04 -9.35 7.36
CA SER A 351 -21.77 -10.73 7.77
C SER A 351 -22.26 -10.99 9.18
N ALA A 352 -22.73 -12.21 9.42
CA ALA A 352 -23.10 -12.70 10.74
C ALA A 352 -22.73 -14.18 10.88
N PRO A 353 -22.43 -14.67 12.10
CA PRO A 353 -22.10 -16.07 12.32
C PRO A 353 -23.19 -17.01 11.79
N GLY A 354 -22.78 -17.97 10.95
CA GLY A 354 -23.66 -18.97 10.32
C GLY A 354 -24.56 -18.46 9.20
N ARG A 355 -24.47 -17.18 8.81
CA ARG A 355 -25.28 -16.59 7.72
C ARG A 355 -24.50 -16.29 6.44
N GLY A 356 -23.19 -16.54 6.42
CA GLY A 356 -22.31 -16.18 5.31
C GLY A 356 -21.83 -14.73 5.38
N CYS A 357 -21.33 -14.25 4.25
CA CYS A 357 -20.80 -12.90 4.11
C CYS A 357 -21.21 -12.32 2.75
N THR A 358 -21.62 -11.06 2.76
CA THR A 358 -21.87 -10.28 1.55
C THR A 358 -20.96 -9.06 1.54
N VAL A 359 -20.13 -8.94 0.51
CA VAL A 359 -19.26 -7.80 0.28
C VAL A 359 -19.81 -6.97 -0.86
N ARG A 360 -20.05 -5.68 -0.62
CA ARG A 360 -20.55 -4.72 -1.60
C ARG A 360 -19.51 -3.64 -1.86
N ILE A 361 -19.22 -3.41 -3.13
CA ILE A 361 -18.24 -2.43 -3.59
C ILE A 361 -18.93 -1.47 -4.54
N ASP A 362 -19.04 -0.20 -4.13
CA ASP A 362 -19.50 0.89 -4.99
C ASP A 362 -18.31 1.57 -5.64
N LEU A 363 -18.28 1.62 -6.97
CA LEU A 363 -17.24 2.28 -7.76
C LEU A 363 -17.85 3.45 -8.53
N PRO A 364 -17.12 4.58 -8.65
CA PRO A 364 -17.56 5.69 -9.47
C PRO A 364 -17.55 5.31 -10.95
N GLU A 365 -18.61 5.73 -11.66
CA GLU A 365 -18.71 5.56 -13.10
C GLU A 365 -17.87 6.62 -13.82
N VAL A 366 -17.09 6.21 -14.82
CA VAL A 366 -16.23 7.08 -15.62
C VAL A 366 -16.64 7.05 -17.08
N GLY A 367 -16.45 8.15 -17.80
CA GLY A 367 -16.80 8.25 -19.22
C GLY A 367 -16.02 7.23 -20.07
N SER A 368 -16.67 6.67 -21.09
CA SER A 368 -16.11 5.67 -22.01
C SER A 368 -14.91 6.16 -22.84
N ASP A 369 -14.67 7.47 -22.90
CA ASP A 369 -13.58 8.08 -23.69
C ASP A 369 -12.17 7.75 -23.16
N VAL A 370 -12.06 7.14 -21.97
CA VAL A 370 -10.80 6.66 -21.37
C VAL A 370 -10.56 5.16 -21.66
N TYR A 371 -11.46 4.50 -22.41
CA TYR A 371 -11.34 3.09 -22.75
C TYR A 371 -10.41 2.87 -23.97
N VAL A 372 -9.19 2.38 -23.73
CA VAL A 372 -8.34 1.84 -24.79
C VAL A 372 -8.75 0.38 -25.02
N GLU A 373 -9.57 0.16 -26.04
CA GLU A 373 -10.07 -1.16 -26.41
C GLU A 373 -8.91 -2.11 -26.75
N LYS A 374 -8.71 -3.18 -25.95
CA LYS A 374 -7.90 -4.34 -26.36
C LYS A 374 -8.63 -5.05 -27.51
N ARG A 375 -8.37 -4.62 -28.73
CA ARG A 375 -8.85 -5.32 -29.93
C ARG A 375 -8.17 -6.70 -30.01
N ARG A 376 -8.95 -7.76 -29.76
CA ARG A 376 -8.61 -9.13 -30.14
C ARG A 376 -8.82 -9.24 -31.66
N GLU A 377 -7.76 -9.11 -32.42
CA GLU A 377 -7.77 -9.55 -33.82
C GLU A 377 -7.50 -11.04 -33.89
N ALA A 378 -8.28 -11.70 -34.75
CA ALA A 378 -8.28 -13.13 -34.96
C ALA A 378 -6.89 -13.62 -35.39
N THR A 379 -6.51 -14.79 -34.89
CA THR A 379 -5.29 -15.51 -35.27
C THR A 379 -5.32 -15.88 -36.76
N THR A 380 -4.94 -14.97 -37.64
CA THR A 380 -4.42 -15.32 -38.96
C THR A 380 -2.97 -15.72 -38.80
N ALA A 381 -2.56 -16.83 -39.41
CA ALA A 381 -1.17 -17.25 -39.46
C ALA A 381 -0.31 -16.11 -40.04
N LEU A 382 0.44 -15.41 -39.19
CA LEU A 382 1.25 -14.27 -39.57
C LEU A 382 2.69 -14.73 -39.79
N ALA A 383 3.10 -14.75 -41.05
CA ALA A 383 4.50 -14.85 -41.44
C ALA A 383 5.12 -13.44 -41.31
N GLY A 384 5.73 -13.15 -40.17
CA GLY A 384 6.60 -12.00 -40.03
C GLY A 384 7.82 -12.13 -40.93
N SER A 385 8.38 -11.01 -41.40
CA SER A 385 9.60 -10.99 -42.21
C SER A 385 10.50 -9.83 -41.80
N GLY A 386 11.81 -10.06 -41.76
CA GLY A 386 12.82 -9.04 -41.44
C GLY A 386 13.59 -9.33 -40.15
N VAL A 387 14.44 -8.38 -39.73
CA VAL A 387 15.36 -8.56 -38.60
C VAL A 387 14.82 -7.89 -37.34
N VAL A 388 14.64 -8.64 -36.25
CA VAL A 388 14.26 -8.10 -34.94
C VAL A 388 15.49 -8.05 -34.03
N LEU A 389 15.77 -6.87 -33.48
CA LEU A 389 16.77 -6.71 -32.43
C LEU A 389 16.10 -6.97 -31.07
N LEU A 390 16.57 -7.99 -30.34
CA LEU A 390 16.08 -8.36 -29.01
C LEU A 390 17.17 -8.08 -27.98
N VAL A 391 16.90 -7.18 -27.03
CA VAL A 391 17.82 -6.81 -25.94
C VAL A 391 17.20 -7.21 -24.60
N GLU A 392 17.78 -8.21 -23.95
CA GLU A 392 17.28 -8.82 -22.71
C GLU A 392 18.46 -9.45 -21.96
N ASP A 393 18.65 -9.14 -20.69
CA ASP A 393 19.81 -9.61 -19.91
C ASP A 393 19.65 -11.07 -19.48
N ASN A 394 18.42 -11.52 -19.25
CA ASN A 394 18.14 -12.90 -18.89
C ASN A 394 18.28 -13.84 -20.09
N ASP A 395 19.29 -14.70 -20.05
CA ASP A 395 19.60 -15.67 -21.11
C ASP A 395 18.41 -16.56 -21.51
N ALA A 396 17.65 -17.06 -20.53
CA ALA A 396 16.53 -17.96 -20.78
C ALA A 396 15.35 -17.22 -21.44
N LEU A 397 15.05 -16.01 -20.97
CA LEU A 397 13.99 -15.18 -21.56
C LEU A 397 14.37 -14.72 -22.97
N ARG A 398 15.63 -14.29 -23.16
CA ARG A 398 16.17 -13.90 -24.46
C ARG A 398 16.11 -15.05 -25.47
N GLN A 399 16.50 -16.25 -25.07
CA GLN A 399 16.41 -17.44 -25.93
C GLN A 399 14.97 -17.77 -26.31
N SER A 400 14.05 -17.72 -25.35
CA SER A 400 12.67 -18.08 -25.65
C SER A 400 11.95 -17.06 -26.53
N VAL A 401 12.07 -15.75 -26.22
CA VAL A 401 11.48 -14.71 -27.06
C VAL A 401 12.10 -14.78 -28.46
N GLY A 402 13.42 -15.00 -28.55
CA GLY A 402 14.09 -15.23 -29.82
C GLY A 402 13.54 -16.43 -30.60
N TYR A 403 13.30 -17.55 -29.92
CA TYR A 403 12.72 -18.75 -30.54
C TYR A 403 11.28 -18.52 -31.03
N ALA A 404 10.44 -17.87 -30.23
CA ALA A 404 9.06 -17.55 -30.62
C ALA A 404 8.98 -16.61 -31.84
N LEU A 405 9.86 -15.61 -31.90
CA LEU A 405 9.97 -14.70 -33.05
C LEU A 405 10.50 -15.43 -34.30
N ALA A 406 11.46 -16.34 -34.13
CA ALA A 406 11.99 -17.16 -35.22
C ALA A 406 10.92 -18.10 -35.81
N LEU A 407 10.12 -18.75 -34.96
CA LEU A 407 8.96 -19.54 -35.40
C LEU A 407 7.93 -18.72 -36.18
N ALA A 408 7.82 -17.42 -35.88
CA ALA A 408 6.95 -16.50 -36.59
C ALA A 408 7.55 -15.96 -37.91
N GLY A 409 8.77 -16.36 -38.27
CA GLY A 409 9.43 -15.99 -39.54
C GLY A 409 10.44 -14.83 -39.47
N TYR A 410 10.68 -14.26 -38.28
CA TYR A 410 11.69 -13.20 -38.09
C TYR A 410 13.10 -13.76 -37.96
N SER A 411 14.09 -13.01 -38.45
CA SER A 411 15.50 -13.21 -38.08
C SER A 411 15.80 -12.43 -36.81
N VAL A 412 16.25 -13.10 -35.75
CA VAL A 412 16.50 -12.44 -34.45
C VAL A 412 17.99 -12.17 -34.25
N VAL A 413 18.32 -10.92 -33.92
CA VAL A 413 19.63 -10.51 -33.44
C VAL A 413 19.51 -10.24 -31.95
N ALA A 414 20.15 -11.08 -31.14
CA ALA A 414 20.02 -11.05 -29.68
C ALA A 414 21.20 -10.31 -29.03
N ALA A 415 20.91 -9.48 -28.05
CA ALA A 415 21.89 -8.73 -27.26
C ALA A 415 21.58 -8.91 -25.76
N ALA A 416 22.62 -9.08 -24.94
CA ALA A 416 22.47 -9.33 -23.49
C ALA A 416 22.54 -8.05 -22.65
N ASN A 417 22.86 -6.91 -23.25
CA ASN A 417 23.05 -5.63 -22.56
C ASN A 417 22.95 -4.46 -23.54
N LEU A 418 22.94 -3.24 -22.99
CA LEU A 418 22.78 -1.99 -23.73
C LEU A 418 23.91 -1.77 -24.74
N ALA A 419 25.16 -2.05 -24.34
CA ALA A 419 26.32 -1.89 -25.22
C ALA A 419 26.25 -2.78 -26.47
N GLN A 420 25.85 -4.05 -26.32
CA GLN A 420 25.64 -4.96 -27.45
C GLN A 420 24.44 -4.52 -28.29
N GLY A 421 23.33 -4.12 -27.66
CA GLY A 421 22.14 -3.61 -28.35
C GLY A 421 22.47 -2.41 -29.24
N ARG A 422 23.23 -1.45 -28.71
CA ARG A 422 23.71 -0.27 -29.44
C ARG A 422 24.61 -0.68 -30.62
N ALA A 423 25.57 -1.58 -30.41
CA ALA A 423 26.43 -2.08 -31.49
C ALA A 423 25.62 -2.73 -32.64
N HIS A 424 24.59 -3.52 -32.32
CA HIS A 424 23.71 -4.11 -33.32
C HIS A 424 22.83 -3.06 -34.02
N LEU A 425 22.30 -2.08 -33.29
CA LEU A 425 21.56 -0.96 -33.86
C LEU A 425 22.42 -0.14 -34.85
N HIS A 426 23.72 0.05 -34.57
CA HIS A 426 24.64 0.71 -35.52
C HIS A 426 24.94 -0.13 -36.75
N ARG A 427 24.97 -1.46 -36.61
CA ARG A 427 25.37 -2.40 -37.67
C ARG A 427 24.25 -2.71 -38.65
N HIS A 428 23.01 -2.80 -38.17
CA HIS A 428 21.85 -3.16 -38.98
C HIS A 428 21.09 -1.89 -39.41
N ARG A 429 21.05 -1.64 -40.72
CA ARG A 429 20.43 -0.41 -41.26
C ARG A 429 18.91 -0.45 -41.35
N GLU A 430 18.32 -1.64 -41.40
CA GLU A 430 16.87 -1.85 -41.51
C GLU A 430 16.47 -2.94 -40.51
N LEU A 431 15.85 -2.53 -39.40
CA LEU A 431 15.26 -3.44 -38.42
C LEU A 431 13.75 -3.47 -38.66
N ALA A 432 13.15 -4.66 -38.56
CA ALA A 432 11.71 -4.84 -38.61
C ALA A 432 11.06 -4.49 -37.26
N ALA A 433 11.77 -4.69 -36.15
CA ALA A 433 11.37 -4.24 -34.82
C ALA A 433 12.58 -4.21 -33.85
N LEU A 434 12.43 -3.46 -32.77
CA LEU A 434 13.27 -3.53 -31.57
C LEU A 434 12.42 -4.01 -30.39
N VAL A 435 12.88 -5.04 -29.69
CA VAL A 435 12.35 -5.48 -28.40
C VAL A 435 13.43 -5.21 -27.36
N CYS A 436 13.16 -4.39 -26.35
CA CYS A 436 14.16 -3.98 -25.36
C CYS A 436 13.60 -4.03 -23.94
N ASP A 437 14.32 -4.71 -23.04
CA ASP A 437 14.11 -4.55 -21.60
C ASP A 437 14.53 -3.15 -21.16
N VAL A 438 13.78 -2.55 -20.24
CA VAL A 438 14.06 -1.24 -19.67
C VAL A 438 15.19 -1.31 -18.65
N LEU A 439 15.26 -2.41 -17.88
CA LEU A 439 16.27 -2.61 -16.85
C LEU A 439 17.38 -3.51 -17.41
N LEU A 440 18.48 -2.92 -17.86
CA LEU A 440 19.66 -3.64 -18.34
C LEU A 440 20.83 -3.45 -17.36
N PRO A 441 21.78 -4.40 -17.31
CA PRO A 441 22.88 -4.38 -16.33
C PRO A 441 23.83 -3.19 -16.46
N ASP A 442 23.89 -2.56 -17.64
CA ASP A 442 24.81 -1.48 -18.00
C ASP A 442 24.11 -0.14 -18.29
N GLY A 443 22.80 -0.03 -18.05
CA GLY A 443 22.05 1.22 -18.21
C GLY A 443 20.54 1.02 -18.43
N SER A 444 19.82 2.11 -18.70
CA SER A 444 18.39 2.03 -19.04
C SER A 444 18.19 1.74 -20.52
N GLY A 445 17.36 0.75 -20.85
CA GLY A 445 16.95 0.45 -22.23
C GLY A 445 16.22 1.60 -22.92
N THR A 446 15.67 2.56 -22.16
CA THR A 446 15.05 3.77 -22.71
C THR A 446 16.04 4.62 -23.52
N GLU A 447 17.33 4.58 -23.17
CA GLU A 447 18.38 5.26 -23.94
C GLU A 447 18.55 4.65 -25.34
N LEU A 448 18.47 3.31 -25.45
CA LEU A 448 18.54 2.62 -26.74
C LEU A 448 17.31 2.90 -27.59
N VAL A 449 16.14 2.98 -26.96
CA VAL A 449 14.87 3.32 -27.62
C VAL A 449 14.94 4.72 -28.21
N ALA A 450 15.43 5.70 -27.45
CA ALA A 450 15.60 7.07 -27.93
C ALA A 450 16.57 7.14 -29.12
N GLU A 451 17.69 6.41 -29.05
CA GLU A 451 18.66 6.34 -30.14
C GLU A 451 18.10 5.66 -31.40
N ALA A 452 17.37 4.56 -31.22
CA ALA A 452 16.72 3.83 -32.29
C ALA A 452 15.67 4.70 -33.00
N ARG A 453 14.85 5.43 -32.24
CA ARG A 453 13.84 6.35 -32.77
C ARG A 453 14.46 7.53 -33.53
N ALA A 454 15.56 8.10 -33.03
CA ALA A 454 16.28 9.18 -33.73
C ALA A 454 16.83 8.74 -35.09
N ARG A 455 17.15 7.45 -35.25
CA ARG A 455 17.72 6.87 -36.48
C ARG A 455 16.67 6.32 -37.43
N GLN A 456 15.64 5.67 -36.89
CA GLN A 456 14.55 5.05 -37.62
C GLN A 456 13.22 5.50 -36.98
N PRO A 457 12.68 6.66 -37.38
CA PRO A 457 11.47 7.23 -36.78
C PRO A 457 10.26 6.28 -36.83
N GLU A 458 10.18 5.43 -37.85
CA GLU A 458 9.07 4.49 -38.07
C GLU A 458 9.30 3.08 -37.50
N LEU A 459 10.44 2.81 -36.84
CA LEU A 459 10.76 1.47 -36.34
C LEU A 459 9.72 0.99 -35.30
N PRO A 460 9.10 -0.19 -35.45
CA PRO A 460 8.32 -0.78 -34.37
C PRO A 460 9.18 -1.03 -33.12
N ILE A 461 8.84 -0.44 -31.98
CA ILE A 461 9.56 -0.61 -30.72
C ILE A 461 8.64 -1.22 -29.66
N VAL A 462 9.06 -2.33 -29.07
CA VAL A 462 8.41 -2.95 -27.91
C VAL A 462 9.34 -2.81 -26.72
N THR A 463 8.90 -2.08 -25.70
CA THR A 463 9.60 -2.02 -24.41
C THR A 463 9.00 -3.02 -23.45
N VAL A 464 9.88 -3.69 -22.71
CA VAL A 464 9.53 -4.70 -21.73
C VAL A 464 9.99 -4.21 -20.37
N SER A 465 9.15 -4.29 -19.33
CA SER A 465 9.56 -3.94 -17.97
C SER A 465 8.75 -4.70 -16.92
N GLY A 466 9.40 -5.09 -15.83
CA GLY A 466 8.74 -5.58 -14.62
C GLY A 466 8.24 -4.47 -13.69
N PHE A 467 8.57 -3.22 -13.98
CA PHE A 467 8.23 -2.05 -13.19
C PHE A 467 7.55 -1.00 -14.08
N ALA A 468 6.22 -0.94 -14.04
CA ALA A 468 5.50 0.20 -14.58
C ALA A 468 5.72 1.38 -13.63
N GLY A 469 6.83 2.11 -13.78
CA GLY A 469 7.01 3.45 -13.21
C GLY A 469 6.48 4.49 -14.21
N GLU A 470 5.77 5.51 -13.72
CA GLU A 470 5.16 6.53 -14.57
C GLU A 470 6.18 7.33 -15.40
N ASP A 471 7.43 7.47 -14.93
CA ASP A 471 8.45 8.26 -15.63
C ASP A 471 9.12 7.53 -16.81
N GLU A 472 9.19 6.19 -16.80
CA GLU A 472 9.92 5.44 -17.83
C GLU A 472 9.03 4.98 -19.01
N GLY A 473 7.70 4.92 -18.80
CA GLY A 473 6.73 4.50 -19.82
C GLY A 473 5.86 5.63 -20.39
N ALA A 474 5.94 6.86 -19.87
CA ALA A 474 5.16 7.99 -20.37
C ALA A 474 5.60 8.47 -21.77
N ALA A 475 6.92 8.48 -22.03
CA ALA A 475 7.46 8.83 -23.34
C ALA A 475 7.05 7.80 -24.43
N THR A 476 6.95 6.53 -24.06
CA THR A 476 6.64 5.41 -24.96
C THR A 476 5.14 5.30 -25.28
N ARG A 477 4.27 5.80 -24.40
CA ARG A 477 2.80 5.75 -24.57
C ARG A 477 2.23 6.77 -25.57
N GLN A 478 2.97 7.82 -25.91
CA GLN A 478 2.53 8.85 -26.86
C GLN A 478 2.95 8.56 -28.32
N ASP A 479 3.77 7.52 -28.55
CA ASP A 479 4.29 7.16 -29.86
C ASP A 479 3.47 6.02 -30.49
N ARG A 480 2.94 6.26 -31.70
CA ARG A 480 2.11 5.30 -32.45
C ARG A 480 2.88 4.06 -32.92
N ARG A 481 4.22 4.12 -32.95
CA ARG A 481 5.12 3.01 -33.32
C ARG A 481 5.80 2.37 -32.11
N SER A 482 5.27 2.61 -30.91
CA SER A 482 5.80 2.04 -29.67
C SER A 482 4.72 1.29 -28.90
N ALA A 483 5.09 0.14 -28.32
CA ALA A 483 4.24 -0.63 -27.42
C ALA A 483 5.00 -0.95 -26.14
N PHE A 484 4.25 -1.10 -25.06
CA PHE A 484 4.75 -1.51 -23.76
C PHE A 484 4.16 -2.87 -23.39
N VAL A 485 5.02 -3.80 -22.96
CA VAL A 485 4.64 -5.13 -22.48
C VAL A 485 5.16 -5.31 -21.07
N ALA A 486 4.24 -5.50 -20.11
CA ALA A 486 4.60 -5.68 -18.71
C ALA A 486 5.07 -7.13 -18.44
N LYS A 487 6.19 -7.30 -17.72
CA LYS A 487 6.57 -8.60 -17.15
C LYS A 487 5.63 -8.92 -15.96
N PRO A 488 5.16 -10.18 -15.79
CA PRO A 488 5.43 -11.34 -16.65
C PRO A 488 4.51 -11.39 -17.88
N PHE A 489 5.10 -11.69 -19.05
CA PHE A 489 4.41 -11.80 -20.33
C PHE A 489 4.66 -13.17 -20.96
N ARG A 490 3.77 -13.60 -21.86
CA ARG A 490 4.03 -14.74 -22.76
C ARG A 490 4.79 -14.26 -24.00
N PRO A 491 5.77 -14.99 -24.54
CA PRO A 491 6.48 -14.60 -25.76
C PRO A 491 5.56 -14.22 -26.94
N ARG A 492 4.38 -14.84 -27.02
CA ARG A 492 3.34 -14.50 -28.01
C ARG A 492 2.81 -13.06 -27.88
N GLU A 493 2.80 -12.49 -26.68
CA GLU A 493 2.37 -11.10 -26.45
C GLU A 493 3.36 -10.09 -27.07
N ILE A 494 4.66 -10.41 -27.09
CA ILE A 494 5.67 -9.62 -27.82
C ILE A 494 5.41 -9.67 -29.33
N LEU A 495 5.12 -10.86 -29.86
CA LEU A 495 4.81 -11.04 -31.27
C LEU A 495 3.55 -10.24 -31.66
N GLU A 496 2.48 -10.35 -30.87
CA GLU A 496 1.24 -9.58 -31.07
C GLU A 496 1.50 -8.07 -30.98
N ALA A 497 2.37 -7.62 -30.07
CA ALA A 497 2.75 -6.22 -29.97
C ALA A 497 3.49 -5.73 -31.23
N ILE A 498 4.48 -6.49 -31.73
CA ILE A 498 5.19 -6.14 -32.96
C ILE A 498 4.23 -6.03 -34.15
N LEU A 499 3.31 -6.99 -34.29
CA LEU A 499 2.35 -7.02 -35.39
C LEU A 499 1.36 -5.85 -35.37
N ARG A 500 0.98 -5.36 -34.19
CA ARG A 500 0.13 -4.16 -34.06
C ARG A 500 0.84 -2.86 -34.45
N LEU A 501 2.17 -2.85 -34.41
CA LEU A 501 3.00 -1.68 -34.68
C LEU A 501 3.46 -1.59 -36.13
N GLN A 502 3.27 -2.64 -36.92
CA GLN A 502 3.54 -2.69 -38.37
C GLN A 502 2.36 -2.09 -39.12
#